data_AF-A0A2N5A3K3-F1
#
_entry.id   AF-A0A2N5A3K3-F1
#
_cell.length_a   1.000
_cell.length_b   1.000
_cell.length_c   1.000
_cell.angle_alpha   90.00
_cell.angle_beta   90.00
_cell.angle_gamma   90.00
#
_symmetry.space_group_name_H-M   'P 1'
#
loop_
_entity.id
_entity.type
_entity.pdbx_description
1 polymer ?
#
loop_
_entity_poly.entity_id
_entity_poly.type
_entity_poly.pdbx_seq_one_letter_code
_entity_poly.pdbx_strand_id
1 'polypeptide(L)'
;NKRLIPQNEVPDSHTALAKLIASQADKFKGKVTTYDIEKSGLGFMLAVQDSQADANYFADLANIAKGGLTVQSSTGTMMERVSSGENLIGYNILGSYAEARAKNDPSLGIAYPKDYVLVLSRVSFISQESEHPNAAKLWLDYVLSEKGQQILASQADIPSIRRDIEGKNDIDGMTALLG
;
A
#
# COMPACT_ATOMS: atom_id res chain seq x y z
N ASN A 1 -1.66 12.86 -5.31
CA ASN A 1 -0.83 14.08 -5.22
C ASN A 1 -1.72 15.27 -4.81
N LYS A 2 -1.51 15.83 -3.62
CA LYS A 2 -2.32 16.91 -3.02
C LYS A 2 -2.26 18.23 -3.79
N ARG A 3 -1.23 18.44 -4.61
CA ARG A 3 -1.10 19.64 -5.46
C ARG A 3 -1.99 19.56 -6.70
N LEU A 4 -2.36 18.35 -7.12
CA LEU A 4 -3.03 18.08 -8.41
C LEU A 4 -4.43 17.48 -8.26
N ILE A 5 -4.77 16.97 -7.07
CA ILE A 5 -6.10 16.45 -6.72
C ILE A 5 -6.63 17.27 -5.52
N PRO A 6 -7.65 18.11 -5.72
CA PRO A 6 -8.33 18.81 -4.63
C PRO A 6 -8.92 17.85 -3.59
N GLN A 7 -8.98 18.26 -2.33
CA GLN A 7 -9.44 17.38 -1.24
C GLN A 7 -10.87 16.87 -1.42
N ASN A 8 -11.75 17.66 -2.02
CA ASN A 8 -13.14 17.30 -2.32
C ASN A 8 -13.29 16.33 -3.51
N GLU A 9 -12.22 16.06 -4.26
CA GLU A 9 -12.18 15.07 -5.34
C GLU A 9 -11.51 13.76 -4.91
N VAL A 10 -10.96 13.68 -3.69
CA VAL A 10 -10.28 12.46 -3.22
C VAL A 10 -11.33 11.33 -3.09
N PRO A 11 -11.17 10.20 -3.80
CA PRO A 11 -12.12 9.10 -3.72
C PRO A 11 -12.01 8.37 -2.38
N ASP A 12 -13.14 7.93 -1.84
CA ASP A 12 -13.24 7.24 -0.55
C ASP A 12 -13.69 5.78 -0.67
N SER A 13 -13.74 5.23 -1.89
CA SER A 13 -14.03 3.82 -2.21
C SER A 13 -13.43 3.46 -3.57
N HIS A 14 -13.31 2.16 -3.85
CA HIS A 14 -12.83 1.66 -5.14
C HIS A 14 -13.74 2.10 -6.29
N THR A 15 -15.06 2.01 -6.09
CA THR A 15 -16.04 2.48 -7.07
C THR A 15 -16.01 4.01 -7.25
N ALA A 16 -15.77 4.79 -6.19
CA ALA A 16 -15.60 6.24 -6.32
C ALA A 16 -14.33 6.59 -7.12
N LEU A 17 -13.23 5.88 -6.89
CA LEU A 17 -11.98 6.02 -7.66
C LEU A 17 -12.22 5.71 -9.15
N ALA A 18 -12.88 4.60 -9.44
CA ALA A 18 -13.25 4.18 -10.79
C ALA A 18 -14.11 5.22 -11.51
N LYS A 19 -15.15 5.74 -10.83
CA LYS A 19 -16.01 6.81 -11.37
C LYS A 19 -15.24 8.10 -11.61
N LEU A 20 -14.40 8.53 -10.67
CA LEU A 20 -13.59 9.73 -10.79
C LEU A 20 -12.72 9.66 -12.06
N ILE A 21 -11.98 8.58 -12.23
CA ILE A 21 -11.07 8.41 -13.38
C ILE A 21 -11.86 8.32 -14.69
N ALA A 22 -12.92 7.51 -14.73
CA ALA A 22 -13.72 7.33 -15.94
C ALA A 22 -14.42 8.63 -16.39
N SER A 23 -14.84 9.48 -15.44
CA SER A 23 -15.51 10.76 -15.74
C SER A 23 -14.56 11.85 -16.24
N GLN A 24 -13.26 11.70 -16.02
CA GLN A 24 -12.23 12.71 -16.34
C GLN A 24 -11.04 12.05 -17.06
N ALA A 25 -11.31 11.18 -18.03
CA ALA A 25 -10.28 10.35 -18.68
C ALA A 25 -9.10 11.17 -19.23
N ASP A 26 -9.34 12.36 -19.79
CA ASP A 26 -8.26 13.24 -20.29
C ASP A 26 -7.34 13.76 -19.17
N LYS A 27 -7.89 14.14 -18.01
CA LYS A 27 -7.11 14.55 -16.82
C LYS A 27 -6.25 13.40 -16.31
N PHE A 28 -6.79 12.19 -16.35
CA PHE A 28 -6.14 11.00 -15.79
C PHE A 28 -5.28 10.23 -16.79
N LYS A 29 -5.24 10.64 -18.07
CA LYS A 29 -4.54 9.93 -19.14
C LYS A 29 -3.07 9.65 -18.84
N GLY A 30 -2.72 8.39 -18.53
CA GLY A 30 -1.37 7.98 -18.15
C GLY A 30 -0.94 8.49 -16.76
N LYS A 31 -1.88 8.92 -15.92
CA LYS A 31 -1.65 9.58 -14.63
C LYS A 31 -2.05 8.72 -13.43
N VAL A 32 -2.43 7.47 -13.65
CA VAL A 32 -2.78 6.53 -12.57
C VAL A 32 -1.76 5.40 -12.56
N THR A 33 -1.16 5.14 -11.39
CA THR A 33 -0.18 4.06 -11.23
C THR A 33 -0.64 2.99 -10.25
N THR A 34 -0.27 1.75 -10.54
CA THR A 34 -0.48 0.57 -9.69
C THR A 34 0.61 -0.46 -9.98
N TYR A 35 0.57 -1.62 -9.34
CA TYR A 35 1.53 -2.68 -9.59
C TYR A 35 1.41 -3.31 -10.98
N ASP A 36 2.56 -3.65 -11.55
CA ASP A 36 2.69 -4.64 -12.61
C ASP A 36 2.61 -6.03 -11.97
N ILE A 37 1.46 -6.69 -12.08
CA ILE A 37 1.21 -7.99 -11.43
C ILE A 37 2.07 -9.12 -11.99
N GLU A 38 2.63 -8.97 -13.20
CA GLU A 38 3.55 -9.96 -13.78
C GLU A 38 4.96 -9.84 -13.20
N LYS A 39 5.30 -8.68 -12.62
CA LYS A 39 6.62 -8.38 -12.07
C LYS A 39 6.64 -8.17 -10.56
N SER A 40 5.47 -8.07 -9.93
CA SER A 40 5.30 -7.87 -8.50
C SER A 40 4.41 -8.97 -7.91
N GLY A 41 5.01 -9.91 -7.19
CA GLY A 41 4.25 -10.93 -6.46
C GLY A 41 3.29 -10.33 -5.42
N LEU A 42 3.68 -9.22 -4.80
CA LEU A 42 2.79 -8.43 -3.93
C LEU A 42 1.61 -7.86 -4.73
N GLY A 43 1.87 -7.25 -5.89
CA GLY A 43 0.84 -6.71 -6.76
C GLY A 43 -0.16 -7.77 -7.21
N PHE A 44 0.34 -8.95 -7.60
CA PHE A 44 -0.49 -10.10 -7.94
C PHE A 44 -1.36 -10.54 -6.75
N MET A 45 -0.75 -10.69 -5.56
CA MET A 45 -1.49 -11.07 -4.35
C MET A 45 -2.61 -10.06 -4.03
N LEU A 46 -2.32 -8.75 -4.10
CA LEU A 46 -3.34 -7.72 -3.86
C LEU A 46 -4.47 -7.80 -4.88
N ALA A 47 -4.16 -7.93 -6.18
CA ALA A 47 -5.18 -8.09 -7.22
C ALA A 47 -6.08 -9.32 -7.00
N VAL A 48 -5.51 -10.44 -6.56
CA VAL A 48 -6.28 -11.64 -6.20
C VAL A 48 -7.18 -11.36 -4.99
N GLN A 49 -6.66 -10.73 -3.94
CA GLN A 49 -7.43 -10.40 -2.74
C GLN A 49 -8.55 -9.39 -3.03
N ASP A 50 -8.29 -8.36 -3.83
CA ASP A 50 -9.30 -7.41 -4.28
C ASP A 50 -10.44 -8.12 -5.03
N SER A 51 -10.09 -9.04 -5.95
CA SER A 51 -11.09 -9.79 -6.71
C SER A 51 -11.98 -10.71 -5.85
N GLN A 52 -11.51 -11.07 -4.65
CA GLN A 52 -12.28 -11.82 -3.66
C GLN A 52 -13.08 -10.90 -2.74
N ALA A 53 -12.55 -9.71 -2.43
CA ALA A 53 -13.18 -8.74 -1.54
C ALA A 53 -14.38 -8.03 -2.20
N ASP A 54 -14.31 -7.75 -3.50
CA ASP A 54 -15.35 -7.03 -4.22
C ASP A 54 -15.70 -7.69 -5.56
N ALA A 55 -16.98 -8.04 -5.72
CA ALA A 55 -17.52 -8.59 -6.96
C ALA A 55 -17.43 -7.61 -8.15
N ASN A 56 -17.33 -6.29 -7.88
CA ASN A 56 -17.19 -5.27 -8.91
C ASN A 56 -15.73 -4.99 -9.31
N TYR A 57 -14.75 -5.65 -8.68
CA TYR A 57 -13.33 -5.37 -8.86
C TYR A 57 -12.91 -5.20 -10.32
N PHE A 58 -13.27 -6.15 -11.20
CA PHE A 58 -12.89 -6.09 -12.62
C PHE A 58 -13.60 -4.95 -13.38
N ALA A 59 -14.83 -4.63 -13.01
CA ALA A 59 -15.57 -3.51 -13.61
C ALA A 59 -14.98 -2.16 -13.19
N ASP A 60 -14.62 -2.02 -11.92
CA ASP A 60 -13.97 -0.82 -11.40
C ASP A 60 -12.55 -0.68 -11.95
N LEU A 61 -11.79 -1.77 -12.04
CA LEU A 61 -10.48 -1.78 -12.69
C LEU A 61 -10.58 -1.37 -14.17
N ALA A 62 -11.58 -1.84 -14.90
CA ALA A 62 -11.80 -1.43 -16.29
C ALA A 62 -12.12 0.07 -16.41
N ASN A 63 -12.86 0.64 -15.46
CA ASN A 63 -13.14 2.07 -15.40
C ASN A 63 -11.89 2.90 -15.03
N ILE A 64 -11.08 2.42 -14.08
CA ILE A 64 -9.77 3.00 -13.76
C ILE A 64 -8.86 2.96 -15.01
N ALA A 65 -8.88 1.87 -15.76
CA ALA A 65 -8.06 1.69 -16.97
C ALA A 65 -8.43 2.66 -18.11
N LYS A 66 -9.61 3.28 -18.11
CA LYS A 66 -9.97 4.34 -19.07
C LYS A 66 -9.05 5.56 -18.95
N GLY A 67 -8.50 5.81 -17.77
CA GLY A 67 -7.46 6.82 -17.56
C GLY A 67 -6.08 6.38 -18.04
N GLY A 68 -5.88 5.14 -18.50
CA GLY A 68 -4.56 4.62 -18.87
C GLY A 68 -3.67 4.38 -17.64
N LEU A 69 -3.57 3.11 -17.24
CA LEU A 69 -2.73 2.69 -16.12
C LEU A 69 -1.25 2.61 -16.52
N THR A 70 -0.40 3.21 -15.69
CA THR A 70 1.06 3.00 -15.73
C THR A 70 1.46 2.05 -14.62
N VAL A 71 1.92 0.85 -14.97
CA VAL A 71 2.23 -0.20 -14.00
C VAL A 71 3.71 -0.19 -13.57
N GLN A 72 3.99 -0.55 -12.31
CA GLN A 72 5.34 -0.53 -11.73
C GLN A 72 5.62 -1.78 -10.90
N SER A 73 6.88 -2.18 -10.78
CA SER A 73 7.26 -3.34 -9.96
C SER A 73 7.35 -3.05 -8.46
N SER A 74 7.45 -1.78 -8.04
CA SER A 74 7.70 -1.41 -6.64
C SER A 74 6.87 -0.23 -6.14
N THR A 75 6.58 -0.21 -4.84
CA THR A 75 5.92 0.92 -4.15
C THR A 75 6.74 2.20 -4.25
N GLY A 76 8.06 2.12 -4.08
CA GLY A 76 8.95 3.28 -4.10
C GLY A 76 8.84 4.05 -5.41
N THR A 77 8.92 3.36 -6.54
CA THR A 77 8.77 3.95 -7.88
C THR A 77 7.41 4.63 -8.06
N MET A 78 6.32 3.99 -7.60
CA MET A 78 4.99 4.60 -7.66
C MET A 78 4.92 5.88 -6.83
N MET A 79 5.48 5.87 -5.61
CA MET A 79 5.49 7.06 -4.76
C MET A 79 6.30 8.21 -5.35
N GLU A 80 7.46 7.95 -5.95
CA GLU A 80 8.26 8.98 -6.64
C GLU A 80 7.47 9.65 -7.75
N ARG A 81 6.77 8.87 -8.56
CA ARG A 81 5.93 9.38 -9.65
C ARG A 81 4.73 10.17 -9.15
N VAL A 82 4.11 9.74 -8.04
CA VAL A 82 3.02 10.51 -7.42
C VAL A 82 3.55 11.79 -6.78
N SER A 83 4.70 11.75 -6.10
CA SER A 83 5.36 12.90 -5.47
C SER A 83 5.73 13.98 -6.50
N SER A 84 6.38 13.56 -7.60
CA SER A 84 6.78 14.48 -8.68
C SER A 84 5.57 15.13 -9.37
N GLY A 85 4.42 14.44 -9.39
CA GLY A 85 3.23 14.82 -10.14
C GLY A 85 3.17 14.21 -11.53
N GLU A 86 4.12 13.32 -11.86
CA GLU A 86 4.03 12.49 -13.07
C GLU A 86 2.75 11.65 -13.06
N ASN A 87 2.42 11.05 -11.90
CA ASN A 87 1.13 10.43 -11.63
C ASN A 87 0.32 11.25 -10.62
N LEU A 88 -1.00 11.29 -10.79
CA LEU A 88 -1.94 11.98 -9.89
C LEU A 88 -2.34 11.07 -8.73
N ILE A 89 -2.55 9.78 -9.02
CA ILE A 89 -3.03 8.75 -8.08
C ILE A 89 -2.15 7.51 -8.19
N GLY A 90 -1.81 6.94 -7.03
CA GLY A 90 -1.32 5.56 -6.90
C GLY A 90 -2.39 4.72 -6.19
N TYR A 91 -2.68 3.54 -6.73
CA TYR A 91 -3.64 2.57 -6.17
C TYR A 91 -2.89 1.32 -5.68
N ASN A 92 -3.38 0.68 -4.61
CA ASN A 92 -2.74 -0.45 -3.93
C ASN A 92 -1.31 -0.16 -3.42
N ILE A 93 -1.05 1.07 -2.96
CA ILE A 93 0.23 1.46 -2.36
C ILE A 93 0.32 0.91 -0.93
N LEU A 94 1.48 0.36 -0.54
CA LEU A 94 1.73 -0.04 0.85
C LEU A 94 1.67 1.17 1.79
N GLY A 95 0.73 1.14 2.75
CA GLY A 95 0.50 2.20 3.72
C GLY A 95 1.77 2.61 4.47
N SER A 96 2.50 1.64 5.04
CA SER A 96 3.79 1.88 5.74
C SER A 96 4.78 2.76 4.95
N TYR A 97 4.87 2.57 3.64
CA TYR A 97 5.79 3.34 2.79
C TYR A 97 5.23 4.73 2.51
N ALA A 98 3.93 4.80 2.21
CA ALA A 98 3.24 6.06 1.96
C ALA A 98 3.27 6.98 3.18
N GLU A 99 2.99 6.43 4.37
CA GLU A 99 3.00 7.15 5.65
C GLU A 99 4.40 7.66 6.00
N ALA A 100 5.42 6.78 5.92
CA ALA A 100 6.81 7.17 6.12
C ALA A 100 7.23 8.32 5.19
N ARG A 101 6.86 8.22 3.90
CA ARG A 101 7.20 9.24 2.90
C ARG A 101 6.44 10.55 3.11
N ALA A 102 5.15 10.48 3.44
CA ALA A 102 4.28 11.64 3.63
C ALA A 102 4.71 12.52 4.82
N LYS A 103 5.38 11.96 5.84
CA LYS A 103 6.00 12.75 6.93
C LYS A 103 6.94 13.85 6.43
N ASN A 104 7.64 13.59 5.33
CA ASN A 104 8.65 14.48 4.76
C ASN A 104 8.29 15.01 3.36
N ASP A 105 7.11 14.67 2.84
CA ASP A 105 6.65 15.09 1.52
C ASP A 105 5.20 15.58 1.58
N PRO A 106 4.97 16.91 1.71
CA PRO A 106 3.64 17.47 1.84
C PRO A 106 2.79 17.34 0.56
N SER A 107 3.38 16.94 -0.57
CA SER A 107 2.66 16.70 -1.82
C SER A 107 1.91 15.36 -1.83
N LEU A 108 2.28 14.43 -0.96
CA LEU A 108 1.63 13.14 -0.83
C LEU A 108 0.42 13.24 0.10
N GLY A 109 -0.68 12.64 -0.36
CA GLY A 109 -1.89 12.42 0.42
C GLY A 109 -2.20 10.94 0.42
N ILE A 110 -2.76 10.45 1.52
CA ILE A 110 -3.12 9.05 1.71
C ILE A 110 -4.63 9.02 1.93
N ALA A 111 -5.31 8.13 1.22
CA ALA A 111 -6.73 7.89 1.34
C ALA A 111 -6.93 6.40 1.59
N TYR A 112 -7.51 6.08 2.74
CA TYR A 112 -7.98 4.73 3.06
C TYR A 112 -9.43 4.60 2.59
N PRO A 113 -9.74 3.68 1.65
CA PRO A 113 -11.11 3.44 1.23
C PRO A 113 -12.01 2.97 2.39
N LYS A 114 -13.29 3.35 2.37
CA LYS A 114 -14.28 3.01 3.41
C LYS A 114 -15.03 1.71 3.12
N ASP A 115 -15.00 1.25 1.88
CA ASP A 115 -15.63 0.00 1.45
C ASP A 115 -14.82 -1.20 1.99
N TYR A 116 -13.52 -1.24 1.72
CA TYR A 116 -12.60 -2.18 2.35
C TYR A 116 -11.15 -1.71 2.23
N VAL A 117 -10.30 -2.19 3.13
CA VAL A 117 -8.84 -2.01 3.07
C VAL A 117 -8.17 -3.38 3.21
N LEU A 118 -7.33 -3.74 2.23
CA LEU A 118 -6.52 -4.95 2.34
C LEU A 118 -5.39 -4.73 3.35
N VAL A 119 -5.29 -5.64 4.32
CA VAL A 119 -4.20 -5.70 5.30
C VAL A 119 -3.42 -6.99 5.06
N LEU A 120 -2.09 -6.88 5.00
CA LEU A 120 -1.22 -8.04 4.81
C LEU A 120 -0.11 -8.08 5.86
N SER A 121 0.30 -9.29 6.21
CA SER A 121 1.45 -9.53 7.06
C SER A 121 2.67 -9.92 6.23
N ARG A 122 3.83 -9.37 6.57
CA ARG A 122 5.11 -9.82 6.01
C ARG A 122 5.45 -11.17 6.61
N VAL A 123 5.67 -12.16 5.75
CA VAL A 123 6.05 -13.52 6.18
C VAL A 123 7.56 -13.70 6.03
N SER A 124 8.19 -14.31 7.03
CA SER A 124 9.60 -14.69 7.01
C SER A 124 9.74 -16.18 7.25
N PHE A 125 10.66 -16.82 6.55
CA PHE A 125 10.95 -18.26 6.68
C PHE A 125 12.45 -18.50 6.59
N ILE A 126 12.91 -19.57 7.24
CA ILE A 126 14.28 -20.06 7.15
C ILE A 126 14.30 -21.16 6.10
N SER A 127 15.10 -21.00 5.05
CA SER A 127 15.26 -22.02 4.02
C SER A 127 15.82 -23.32 4.62
N GLN A 128 15.33 -24.47 4.15
CA GLN A 128 15.92 -25.77 4.49
C GLN A 128 17.38 -25.89 4.02
N GLU A 129 17.74 -25.13 2.98
CA GLU A 129 19.08 -25.07 2.40
C GLU A 129 19.95 -23.96 3.00
N SER A 130 19.55 -23.36 4.13
CA SER A 130 20.33 -22.31 4.76
C SER A 130 21.72 -22.80 5.17
N GLU A 131 22.78 -22.15 4.69
CA GLU A 131 24.17 -22.43 5.09
C GLU A 131 24.43 -22.07 6.57
N HIS A 132 23.61 -21.18 7.14
CA HIS A 132 23.76 -20.67 8.50
C HIS A 132 22.44 -20.71 9.28
N PRO A 133 21.86 -21.91 9.52
CA PRO A 133 20.51 -22.03 10.06
C PRO A 133 20.36 -21.45 11.47
N ASN A 134 21.41 -21.51 12.29
CA ASN A 134 21.39 -20.95 13.65
C ASN A 134 21.43 -19.42 13.65
N ALA A 135 22.19 -18.80 12.74
CA ALA A 135 22.19 -17.35 12.58
C ALA A 135 20.84 -16.85 12.03
N ALA A 136 20.25 -17.59 11.08
CA ALA A 136 18.92 -17.29 10.56
C ALA A 136 17.83 -17.38 11.66
N LYS A 137 17.91 -18.38 12.55
CA LYS A 137 17.02 -18.48 13.72
C LYS A 137 17.19 -17.28 14.65
N LEU A 138 18.42 -16.93 15.00
CA LEU A 138 18.69 -15.77 15.85
C LEU A 138 18.16 -14.47 15.24
N TRP A 139 18.30 -14.30 13.93
CA TRP A 139 17.74 -13.14 13.22
C TRP A 139 16.21 -13.12 13.27
N LEU A 140 15.55 -14.26 12.99
CA LEU A 140 14.10 -14.36 13.05
C LEU A 140 13.58 -14.08 14.46
N ASP A 141 14.21 -14.66 15.48
CA ASP A 141 13.89 -14.40 16.88
C ASP A 141 14.06 -12.91 17.23
N TYR A 142 15.12 -12.27 16.72
CA TYR A 142 15.34 -10.83 16.92
C TYR A 142 14.25 -9.98 16.26
N VAL A 143 13.88 -10.27 15.01
CA VAL A 143 12.81 -9.54 14.29
C VAL A 143 11.47 -9.68 15.02
N LEU A 144 11.19 -10.83 15.64
CA LEU A 144 9.97 -11.09 16.40
C LEU A 144 10.03 -10.66 17.88
N SER A 145 11.23 -10.33 18.38
CA SER A 145 11.42 -9.84 19.74
C SER A 145 10.74 -8.49 19.96
N GLU A 146 10.49 -8.15 21.23
CA GLU A 146 9.99 -6.82 21.62
C GLU A 146 10.84 -5.70 21.02
N LYS A 147 12.18 -5.80 21.12
CA LYS A 147 13.11 -4.81 20.57
C LYS A 147 13.01 -4.69 19.05
N GLY A 148 12.97 -5.80 18.33
CA GLY A 148 12.87 -5.79 16.86
C GLY A 148 11.54 -5.18 16.40
N GLN A 149 10.46 -5.56 17.05
CA GLN A 149 9.12 -5.06 16.77
C GLN A 149 8.95 -3.58 17.15
N GLN A 150 9.57 -3.13 18.23
CA GLN A 150 9.62 -1.72 18.61
C GLN A 150 10.30 -0.88 17.52
N ILE A 151 11.41 -1.37 16.96
CA ILE A 151 12.12 -0.68 15.86
C ILE A 151 11.23 -0.61 14.61
N LEU A 152 10.56 -1.71 14.26
CA LEU A 152 9.65 -1.73 13.11
C LEU A 152 8.53 -0.69 13.26
N ALA A 153 7.88 -0.67 14.43
CA ALA A 153 6.76 0.23 14.71
C ALA A 153 7.17 1.71 14.79
N SER A 154 8.31 2.04 15.42
CA SER A 154 8.66 3.44 15.69
C SER A 154 9.61 4.08 14.67
N GLN A 155 10.41 3.28 13.95
CA GLN A 155 11.45 3.80 13.05
C GLN A 155 11.21 3.43 11.58
N ALA A 156 10.50 2.35 11.29
CA ALA A 156 10.26 1.88 9.93
C ALA A 156 8.82 2.04 9.45
N ASP A 157 7.92 2.58 10.28
CA ASP A 157 6.49 2.73 10.00
C ASP A 157 5.80 1.41 9.60
N ILE A 158 6.31 0.28 10.10
CA ILE A 158 5.71 -1.04 9.90
C ILE A 158 4.96 -1.41 11.17
N PRO A 159 3.62 -1.58 11.12
CA PRO A 159 2.85 -1.96 12.30
C PRO A 159 3.39 -3.23 12.94
N SER A 160 3.53 -3.20 14.26
CA SER A 160 3.94 -4.39 15.01
C SER A 160 2.84 -5.45 15.04
N ILE A 161 3.24 -6.72 14.97
CA ILE A 161 2.35 -7.86 15.22
C ILE A 161 2.22 -8.22 16.70
N ARG A 162 3.02 -7.59 17.57
CA ARG A 162 2.95 -7.76 19.01
C ARG A 162 1.98 -6.75 19.61
N ARG A 163 1.38 -7.11 20.75
CA ARG A 163 0.45 -6.24 21.51
C ARG A 163 1.09 -5.57 22.73
N ASP A 164 2.37 -5.85 22.98
CA ASP A 164 3.14 -5.32 24.11
C ASP A 164 4.15 -4.24 23.67
N ILE A 165 3.95 -3.67 22.47
CA ILE A 165 4.75 -2.54 21.97
C ILE A 165 3.98 -1.25 22.25
N GLU A 166 4.65 -0.27 22.86
CA GLU A 166 4.03 1.03 23.10
C GLU A 166 3.78 1.77 21.78
N GLY A 167 2.55 2.28 21.61
CA GLY A 167 2.18 3.14 20.48
C GLY A 167 0.80 2.82 19.91
N LYS A 168 0.57 3.27 18.67
CA LYS A 168 -0.62 2.95 17.87
C LYS A 168 -0.27 2.34 16.51
N ASN A 169 1.02 2.07 16.28
CA ASN A 169 1.50 1.45 15.06
C ASN A 169 1.67 -0.06 15.28
N ASP A 170 0.55 -0.71 15.56
CA ASP A 170 0.39 -2.12 15.89
C ASP A 170 -0.95 -2.63 15.35
N ILE A 171 -1.26 -3.91 15.59
CA ILE A 171 -2.52 -4.51 15.13
C ILE A 171 -3.73 -3.73 15.63
N ASP A 172 -3.79 -3.43 16.92
CA ASP A 172 -4.98 -2.84 17.54
C ASP A 172 -5.18 -1.39 17.05
N GLY A 173 -4.10 -0.62 16.87
CA GLY A 173 -4.13 0.71 16.29
C GLY A 173 -4.51 0.72 14.81
N MET A 174 -4.06 -0.27 14.03
CA MET A 174 -4.48 -0.44 12.64
C MET A 174 -5.96 -0.82 12.53
N THR A 175 -6.46 -1.71 13.38
CA THR A 175 -7.89 -2.03 13.45
C THR A 175 -8.72 -0.79 13.82
N ALA A 176 -8.27 0.00 14.79
CA ALA A 176 -8.97 1.24 15.16
C ALA A 176 -8.98 2.28 14.02
N LEU A 177 -7.94 2.32 13.19
CA LEU A 177 -7.82 3.25 12.07
C LEU A 177 -8.66 2.82 10.85
N LEU A 178 -8.64 1.53 10.52
CA LEU A 178 -9.18 0.99 9.26
C LEU A 178 -10.60 0.43 9.40
N GLY A 179 -11.07 0.17 10.62
CA GLY A 179 -12.33 -0.52 10.91
C GLY A 179 -12.18 -2.04 10.95
#